data_AF-A0AA94EDG2-F1
#
_entry.id   AF-A0AA94EDG2-F1
#
_cell.length_a   1.000
_cell.length_b   1.000
_cell.length_c   1.000
_cell.angle_alpha   90.00
_cell.angle_beta   90.00
_cell.angle_gamma   90.00
#
_symmetry.space_group_name_H-M   'P 1'
#
loop_
_entity.id
_entity.type
_entity.pdbx_description
1 polymer ?
#
loop_
_entity_poly.entity_id
_entity_poly.type
_entity_poly.pdbx_seq_one_letter_code
_entity_poly.pdbx_strand_id
1 'polypeptide(L)'
;MHESPILIPKRKNLNEPMPTSSVAQVLSRYCKRTGIPKFVPRDIRRACKTLMIKHRIGNEVELNRLHNHALNDVSNKHYNRYDYFDRKLEVLQRWETFLLGLLSKP
;
A
#
# COMPACT_ATOMS: atom_id res chain seq x y z
N MET A 1 6.51 -11.54 20.12
CA MET A 1 5.83 -10.63 19.18
C MET A 1 5.24 -9.52 20.03
N HIS A 2 5.60 -8.24 19.84
CA HIS A 2 5.04 -7.18 20.70
C HIS A 2 3.54 -7.03 20.43
N GLU A 3 2.69 -7.34 21.42
CA GLU A 3 1.23 -7.17 21.39
C GLU A 3 0.82 -5.70 21.52
N SER A 4 1.45 -4.80 20.77
CA SER A 4 0.99 -3.42 20.68
C SER A 4 -0.16 -3.34 19.67
N PRO A 5 -1.31 -2.72 20.00
CA PRO A 5 -2.37 -2.49 19.04
C PRO A 5 -1.97 -1.48 17.94
N ILE A 6 -0.78 -0.87 18.05
CA ILE A 6 -0.32 0.20 17.16
C ILE A 6 0.91 -0.28 16.38
N LEU A 7 0.76 -0.36 15.05
CA LEU A 7 1.82 -0.79 14.15
C LEU A 7 3.01 0.18 14.11
N ILE A 8 2.74 1.49 14.13
CA ILE A 8 3.77 2.55 14.07
C ILE A 8 3.51 3.56 15.20
N PRO A 9 4.04 3.32 16.40
CA PRO A 9 3.85 4.22 17.53
C PRO A 9 4.69 5.50 17.42
N LYS A 10 4.32 6.56 18.17
CA LYS A 10 5.18 7.73 18.34
C LYS A 10 6.44 7.33 19.11
N ARG A 11 7.59 7.88 18.71
CA ARG A 11 8.88 7.66 19.40
C ARG A 11 8.85 7.97 20.90
N LYS A 12 8.07 8.99 21.31
CA LYS A 12 7.98 9.45 22.71
C LYS A 12 6.79 8.88 23.48
N ASN A 13 5.77 8.37 22.80
CA ASN A 13 4.58 7.79 23.43
C ASN A 13 4.15 6.55 22.63
N LEU A 14 4.44 5.38 23.17
CA LEU A 14 4.17 4.11 22.49
C LEU A 14 2.68 3.74 22.43
N ASN A 15 1.84 4.44 23.19
CA ASN A 15 0.39 4.23 23.23
C ASN A 15 -0.36 5.11 22.23
N GLU A 16 0.34 5.90 21.43
CA GLU A 16 -0.26 6.77 20.42
C GLU A 16 0.29 6.49 19.02
N PRO A 17 -0.59 6.46 17.99
CA PRO A 17 -0.14 6.28 16.62
C PRO A 17 0.68 7.47 16.13
N MET A 18 1.67 7.18 15.30
CA MET A 18 2.46 8.20 14.63
C MET A 18 1.57 9.04 13.69
N PRO A 19 1.61 10.39 13.78
CA PRO A 19 0.90 11.24 12.83
C PRO A 19 1.42 11.05 11.40
N THR A 20 0.53 11.16 10.42
CA THR A 20 0.89 11.06 8.99
C THR A 20 1.93 12.10 8.56
N SER A 21 1.91 13.28 9.18
CA SER A 21 2.92 14.34 8.98
C SER A 21 4.31 13.90 9.41
N SER A 22 4.43 13.10 10.48
CA SER A 22 5.70 12.53 10.92
C SER A 22 6.26 11.52 9.92
N VAL A 23 5.41 10.68 9.31
CA VAL A 23 5.82 9.76 8.24
C VAL A 23 6.37 10.55 7.04
N ALA A 24 5.68 11.61 6.62
CA ALA A 24 6.14 12.47 5.53
C ALA A 24 7.49 13.16 5.85
N GLN A 25 7.69 13.62 7.09
CA GLN A 25 8.97 14.17 7.53
C GLN A 25 10.09 13.15 7.52
N VAL A 26 9.83 11.91 7.95
CA VAL A 26 10.81 10.82 7.93
C VAL A 26 11.27 10.54 6.48
N LEU A 27 10.34 10.44 5.53
CA LEU A 27 10.68 10.26 4.11
C LEU A 27 11.49 11.43 3.55
N SER A 28 11.12 12.68 3.88
CA SER A 28 11.85 13.87 3.45
C SER A 28 13.30 13.85 3.95
N ARG A 29 13.51 13.49 5.22
CA ARG A 29 14.87 13.32 5.80
C ARG A 29 15.63 12.17 5.14
N TYR A 30 14.95 11.06 4.87
CA TYR A 30 15.55 9.91 4.18
C TYR A 30 16.05 10.31 2.78
N CYS A 31 15.21 10.94 1.96
CA CYS A 31 15.56 11.39 0.62
C CYS A 31 16.78 12.33 0.63
N LYS A 32 16.80 13.31 1.55
CA LYS A 32 17.96 14.21 1.70
C LYS A 32 19.25 13.47 2.04
N ARG A 33 19.17 12.46 2.91
CA ARG A 33 20.32 11.68 3.36
C ARG A 33 20.87 10.75 2.27
N THR A 34 20.00 10.23 1.40
CA THR A 34 20.39 9.26 0.37
C THR A 34 20.56 9.86 -1.03
N GLY A 35 20.27 11.15 -1.20
CA GLY A 35 20.29 11.82 -2.51
C GLY A 35 19.12 11.42 -3.44
N ILE A 36 18.15 10.64 -2.94
CA ILE A 36 16.97 10.25 -3.72
C ILE A 36 16.10 11.48 -3.97
N PRO A 37 15.55 11.68 -5.19
CA PRO A 37 14.60 12.74 -5.45
C PRO A 37 13.43 12.75 -4.47
N LYS A 38 13.03 13.95 -4.02
CA LYS A 38 11.98 14.10 -3.01
C LYS A 38 10.65 13.52 -3.52
N PHE A 39 10.04 12.67 -2.70
CA PHE A 39 8.68 12.17 -2.89
C PHE A 39 7.91 12.18 -1.56
N VAL A 40 6.58 12.05 -1.61
CA VAL A 40 5.70 11.97 -0.43
C VAL A 40 5.06 10.58 -0.31
N PRO A 41 4.55 10.17 0.87
CA PRO A 41 3.98 8.82 1.05
C PRO A 41 2.91 8.44 0.01
N ARG A 42 2.11 9.40 -0.46
CA ARG A 42 1.08 9.18 -1.49
C ARG A 42 1.66 8.72 -2.82
N ASP A 43 2.89 9.12 -3.14
CA ASP A 43 3.55 8.77 -4.40
C ASP A 43 3.91 7.29 -4.43
N ILE A 44 4.21 6.67 -3.28
CA ILE A 44 4.38 5.21 -3.19
C ILE A 44 3.11 4.51 -3.67
N ARG A 45 1.93 4.90 -3.13
CA ARG A 45 0.64 4.32 -3.55
C ARG A 45 0.36 4.53 -5.04
N ARG A 46 0.68 5.72 -5.57
CA ARG A 46 0.51 6.01 -7.01
C ARG A 46 1.43 5.13 -7.86
N ALA A 47 2.71 5.01 -7.48
CA ALA A 47 3.68 4.17 -8.16
C ALA A 47 3.25 2.70 -8.17
N CYS A 48 2.78 2.16 -7.03
CA CYS A 48 2.23 0.81 -6.96
C CYS A 48 1.06 0.63 -7.95
N LYS A 49 0.05 1.52 -7.94
CA LYS A 49 -1.09 1.44 -8.87
C LYS A 49 -0.63 1.49 -10.32
N THR A 50 0.26 2.42 -10.66
CA THR A 50 0.79 2.58 -12.03
C THR A 50 1.53 1.33 -12.48
N LEU A 51 2.40 0.76 -11.64
CA LEU A 51 3.14 -0.46 -11.96
C LEU A 51 2.22 -1.67 -12.11
N MET A 52 1.24 -1.83 -11.21
CA MET A 52 0.24 -2.89 -11.32
C MET A 52 -0.53 -2.81 -12.65
N ILE A 53 -1.01 -1.61 -13.04
CA ILE A 53 -1.69 -1.41 -14.33
C ILE A 53 -0.76 -1.73 -15.50
N LYS A 54 0.47 -1.19 -15.49
CA LYS A 54 1.46 -1.38 -16.56
C LYS A 54 1.76 -2.86 -16.80
N HIS A 55 1.82 -3.66 -15.73
CA HIS A 55 2.12 -5.09 -15.78
C HIS A 55 0.87 -5.98 -15.79
N ARG A 56 -0.33 -5.40 -16.00
CA ARG A 56 -1.61 -6.12 -16.06
C ARG A 56 -1.89 -6.98 -14.81
N ILE A 57 -1.46 -6.48 -13.64
CA ILE A 57 -1.67 -7.10 -12.34
C ILE A 57 -3.00 -6.58 -11.79
N GLY A 58 -4.03 -7.41 -11.88
CA GLY A 58 -5.41 -7.06 -11.57
C GLY A 58 -6.08 -6.21 -12.66
N ASN A 59 -7.41 -6.22 -12.66
CA ASN A 59 -8.24 -5.32 -13.48
C ASN A 59 -8.61 -4.04 -12.71
N GLU A 60 -9.28 -3.10 -13.38
CA GLU A 60 -9.64 -1.81 -12.78
C GLU A 60 -10.50 -1.95 -11.52
N VAL A 61 -11.47 -2.87 -11.51
CA VAL A 61 -12.35 -3.13 -10.38
C VAL A 61 -11.54 -3.65 -9.19
N GLU A 62 -10.67 -4.63 -9.40
CA GLU A 62 -9.80 -5.20 -8.38
C GLU A 62 -8.82 -4.17 -7.82
N LEU A 63 -8.21 -3.34 -8.67
CA LEU A 63 -7.27 -2.31 -8.23
C LEU A 63 -7.95 -1.15 -7.51
N ASN A 64 -9.19 -0.80 -7.88
CA ASN A 64 -9.99 0.18 -7.15
C ASN A 64 -10.41 -0.37 -5.79
N ARG A 65 -10.76 -1.65 -5.72
CA ARG A 65 -11.06 -2.38 -4.48
C ARG A 65 -9.85 -2.50 -3.56
N LEU A 66 -8.70 -2.86 -4.10
CA LEU A 66 -7.43 -2.97 -3.37
C LEU A 66 -7.05 -1.66 -2.70
N HIS A 67 -7.26 -0.54 -3.40
CA HIS A 67 -6.97 0.81 -2.92
C HIS A 67 -8.14 1.49 -2.19
N ASN A 68 -9.20 0.75 -1.86
CA ASN A 68 -10.41 1.25 -1.17
C ASN A 68 -11.13 2.42 -1.88
N HIS A 69 -11.02 2.53 -3.22
CA HIS A 69 -11.75 3.53 -4.02
C HIS A 69 -13.16 3.09 -4.42
N ALA A 70 -13.49 1.80 -4.27
CA ALA A 70 -14.76 1.25 -4.73
C ALA A 70 -15.92 1.37 -3.72
N LEU A 71 -15.75 1.96 -2.53
CA LEU A 71 -16.73 1.87 -1.44
C LEU A 71 -18.08 2.55 -1.71
N ASN A 72 -18.18 3.40 -2.74
CA ASN A 72 -19.37 4.24 -2.98
C ASN A 72 -20.30 3.74 -4.08
N ASP A 73 -20.02 2.61 -4.72
CA ASP A 73 -20.93 2.08 -5.73
C ASP A 73 -22.06 1.28 -5.05
N VAL A 74 -23.32 1.66 -5.29
CA VAL A 74 -24.53 1.05 -4.69
C VAL A 74 -24.60 -0.46 -4.98
N SER A 75 -23.90 -0.91 -6.04
CA SER A 75 -23.69 -2.31 -6.42
C SER A 75 -22.86 -3.12 -5.40
N ASN A 76 -22.05 -2.49 -4.53
CA ASN A 76 -21.22 -3.21 -3.57
C ASN A 76 -21.98 -3.81 -2.36
N LYS A 77 -23.27 -3.51 -2.21
CA LYS A 77 -24.10 -4.04 -1.12
C LYS A 77 -24.35 -5.55 -1.20
N HIS A 78 -24.11 -6.15 -2.37
CA HIS A 78 -24.42 -7.56 -2.67
C HIS A 78 -23.19 -8.47 -2.86
N TYR A 79 -21.97 -7.97 -2.69
CA TYR A 79 -20.79 -8.82 -2.85
C TYR A 79 -20.54 -9.67 -1.62
N ASN A 80 -20.37 -10.98 -1.82
CA ASN A 80 -19.89 -11.89 -0.80
C ASN A 80 -18.51 -11.41 -0.33
N ARG A 81 -18.41 -11.08 0.97
CA ARG A 81 -17.17 -10.61 1.60
C ARG A 81 -16.02 -11.60 1.36
N TYR A 82 -16.31 -12.90 1.30
CA TYR A 82 -15.32 -13.94 1.06
C TYR A 82 -14.69 -13.81 -0.34
N ASP A 83 -15.49 -13.74 -1.40
CA ASP A 83 -15.00 -13.57 -2.77
C ASP A 83 -14.16 -12.29 -2.95
N TYR A 84 -14.50 -11.22 -2.24
CA TYR A 84 -13.73 -9.97 -2.26
C TYR A 84 -12.31 -10.15 -1.69
N PHE A 85 -12.20 -10.83 -0.55
CA PHE A 85 -10.90 -11.04 0.09
C PHE A 85 -10.01 -11.94 -0.75
N ASP A 86 -10.56 -13.01 -1.31
CA ASP A 86 -9.81 -13.95 -2.14
C ASP A 86 -9.26 -13.27 -3.39
N ARG A 87 -10.09 -12.47 -4.08
CA ARG A 87 -9.64 -11.66 -5.24
C ARG A 87 -8.56 -10.65 -4.87
N LYS A 88 -8.69 -9.99 -3.71
CA LYS A 88 -7.69 -9.04 -3.24
C LYS A 88 -6.36 -9.74 -2.95
N LEU A 89 -6.41 -10.92 -2.34
CA LEU A 89 -5.25 -11.75 -2.04
C LEU A 89 -4.56 -12.21 -3.34
N GLU A 90 -5.32 -12.70 -4.32
CA GLU A 90 -4.79 -13.13 -5.63
C GLU A 90 -3.99 -12.00 -6.31
N VAL A 91 -4.54 -10.79 -6.34
CA VAL A 91 -3.85 -9.62 -6.92
C VAL A 91 -2.58 -9.27 -6.15
N LEU A 92 -2.61 -9.36 -4.82
CA LEU A 92 -1.45 -9.09 -3.97
C LEU A 92 -0.34 -10.15 -4.13
N GLN A 93 -0.69 -11.42 -4.30
CA GLN A 93 0.29 -12.49 -4.57
C GLN A 93 0.97 -12.32 -5.94
N ARG A 94 0.20 -11.91 -6.96
CA ARG A 94 0.76 -11.57 -8.28
C ARG A 94 1.69 -10.35 -8.18
N TRP A 95 1.34 -9.37 -7.37
CA TRP A 95 2.19 -8.21 -7.10
C TRP A 95 3.48 -8.59 -6.37
N GLU A 96 3.41 -9.44 -5.35
CA GLU A 96 4.57 -9.99 -4.66
C GLU A 96 5.51 -10.72 -5.62
N THR A 97 4.97 -11.62 -6.45
CA THR A 97 5.74 -12.37 -7.45
C THR A 97 6.49 -11.43 -8.40
N PHE A 98 5.81 -10.37 -8.86
CA PHE A 98 6.44 -9.34 -9.69
C PHE A 98 7.58 -8.62 -8.96
N LEU A 99 7.39 -8.20 -7.71
CA LEU A 99 8.41 -7.52 -6.92
C LEU A 99 9.63 -8.42 -6.65
N LEU A 100 9.41 -9.67 -6.29
CA LEU A 100 10.49 -10.65 -6.10
C LEU A 100 11.30 -10.85 -7.38
N GLY A 101 10.62 -10.90 -8.54
CA GLY A 101 11.28 -10.96 -9.85
C GLY A 101 12.09 -9.71 -10.22
N LEU A 102 11.85 -8.55 -9.59
CA LEU A 102 12.70 -7.37 -9.75
C LEU A 102 13.96 -7.46 -8.88
N LEU A 103 13.86 -8.03 -7.68
CA LEU A 103 14.97 -8.18 -6.75
C LEU A 103 15.94 -9.30 -7.15
N SER A 104 15.46 -10.30 -7.89
CA SER A 104 16.27 -11.41 -8.39
C SER A 104 16.97 -11.12 -9.72
N LYS A 105 16.76 -9.94 -10.32
CA LYS A 105 17.51 -9.52 -11.51
C LYS A 105 18.87 -8.98 -11.07
N PRO A 106 19.98 -9.49 -11.65
CA PRO A 106 21.33 -9.01 -11.34
C PRO A 106 21.52 -7.55 -11.77
#